data_AF-A0A143Q8T5-F1
#
_entry.id   AF-A0A143Q8T5-F1
#
_cell.length_a   1.000
_cell.length_b   1.000
_cell.length_c   1.000
_cell.angle_alpha   90.00
_cell.angle_beta   90.00
_cell.angle_gamma   90.00
#
_symmetry.space_group_name_H-M   'P 1'
#
loop_
_entity.id
_entity.type
_entity.pdbx_description
1 polymer ?
#
loop_
_entity_poly.entity_id
_entity_poly.type
_entity_poly.pdbx_seq_one_letter_code
_entity_poly.pdbx_strand_id
1 'polypeptide(L)'
;MSERTARVSTLPSDRDYASLDRRPPGATPRLVALAVDVALPVLPLVIGAVVVRSLTDANGGGEIDRAVFASLAVLAAVGIAYWNRGIRDGRAGQSVGKTMAGLVLRDRDHRGAIGTRAAFRRDGRTAEVVRTEVAVADGFTAIPPDTTSAATRRRRTGGLLVLAIALVLVVAMSIAVGARPLTFAEIAHALLNSTGTDTDVIVRSLRLPRTALGLLVGIALGVAGALIQGHTRNPLADAGLLGLNAGAAFFVVMAIYLFGITSPGGYLWFAFAGAAIASVVVFGSASIGGGRANPLSLALAGAAVAFFLQALTNAVVLLDQATLDSYRFWIVGSVSGRGIDIFWTVLPFVLAGLVVAAAGSPALNTIGLGDDVARSLGTNIALTRTAGIVAITLLTGAATAACGPIAFVGLVVPHIARSIVGPDYRWIVPFSGALGGLLLLVADVVGRVVVRPGELQVGIVLALIGGPFFIALVRRRKLVAL
;
A
#
# COMPACT_ATOMS: atom_id res chain seq x y z
N MET A 1 7.20 48.87 12.69
CA MET A 1 6.06 49.03 13.62
C MET A 1 5.04 49.97 12.98
N SER A 2 4.24 49.43 12.05
CA SER A 2 3.00 49.99 11.50
C SER A 2 2.45 48.97 10.48
N GLU A 3 1.12 48.80 10.46
CA GLU A 3 0.32 48.09 9.44
C GLU A 3 0.52 46.57 9.24
N ARG A 4 0.13 45.73 10.20
CA ARG A 4 -0.42 44.38 9.88
C ARG A 4 -1.33 43.75 10.94
N THR A 5 -1.88 44.56 11.84
CA THR A 5 -2.70 44.12 12.97
C THR A 5 -4.08 44.77 12.93
N ALA A 6 -4.89 44.47 11.91
CA ALA A 6 -6.35 44.65 11.93
C ALA A 6 -7.00 44.16 10.62
N ARG A 7 -7.02 42.84 10.41
CA ARG A 7 -8.17 42.19 9.76
C ARG A 7 -8.56 40.99 10.61
N VAL A 8 -9.14 41.30 11.76
CA VAL A 8 -10.15 40.39 12.34
C VAL A 8 -11.22 40.33 11.26
N SER A 9 -11.29 39.21 10.52
CA SER A 9 -12.40 38.99 9.61
C SER A 9 -13.64 39.01 10.49
N THR A 10 -14.45 40.07 10.37
CA THR A 10 -15.80 40.06 10.89
C THR A 10 -16.46 38.79 10.36
N LEU A 11 -16.91 37.94 11.29
CA LEU A 11 -17.75 36.80 10.94
C LEU A 11 -18.91 37.37 10.11
N PRO A 12 -19.21 36.83 8.91
CA PRO A 12 -20.30 37.33 8.09
C PRO A 12 -21.61 37.34 8.89
N SER A 13 -22.50 38.28 8.58
CA SER A 13 -23.72 38.51 9.38
C SER A 13 -24.71 37.34 9.24
N ASP A 14 -25.60 37.14 10.22
CA ASP A 14 -26.65 36.10 10.16
C ASP A 14 -27.54 36.19 8.88
N ARG A 15 -27.62 37.38 8.27
CA ARG A 15 -28.32 37.61 6.99
C ARG A 15 -27.52 37.10 5.78
N ASP A 16 -26.19 37.21 5.79
CA ASP A 16 -25.34 36.65 4.73
C ASP A 16 -25.42 35.12 4.70
N TYR A 17 -25.68 34.50 5.85
CA TYR A 17 -25.80 33.05 6.03
C TYR A 17 -27.21 32.47 5.83
N ALA A 18 -28.27 33.27 5.94
CA ALA A 18 -29.64 32.85 5.59
C ALA A 18 -29.77 32.44 4.11
N SER A 19 -28.91 32.99 3.25
CA SER A 19 -28.81 32.63 1.83
C SER A 19 -28.19 31.23 1.56
N LEU A 20 -27.59 30.61 2.59
CA LEU A 20 -26.88 29.33 2.50
C LEU A 20 -27.67 28.16 3.10
N ASP A 21 -28.85 28.42 3.68
CA ASP A 21 -29.74 27.40 4.24
C ASP A 21 -30.45 26.64 3.11
N ARG A 22 -29.72 25.70 2.50
CA ARG A 22 -30.22 24.94 1.36
C ARG A 22 -31.20 23.88 1.87
N ARG A 23 -32.45 24.00 1.43
CA ARG A 23 -33.47 22.96 1.51
C ARG A 23 -32.92 21.61 1.04
N PRO A 24 -33.49 20.49 1.50
CA PRO A 24 -33.05 19.18 1.04
C PRO A 24 -33.00 19.02 -0.48
N PRO A 25 -31.98 18.31 -1.01
CA PRO A 25 -31.91 18.03 -2.42
C PRO A 25 -33.20 17.31 -2.80
N GLY A 26 -33.73 17.63 -3.99
CA GLY A 26 -34.96 17.04 -4.49
C GLY A 26 -34.90 15.50 -4.50
N ALA A 27 -36.05 14.86 -4.65
CA ALA A 27 -36.15 13.39 -4.62
C ALA A 27 -35.20 12.71 -5.63
N THR A 28 -35.00 13.29 -6.82
CA THR A 28 -34.14 12.77 -7.89
C THR A 28 -32.68 12.58 -7.48
N PRO A 29 -31.92 13.59 -7.04
CA PRO A 29 -30.54 13.42 -6.60
C PRO A 29 -30.36 12.50 -5.38
N ARG A 30 -31.38 12.35 -4.52
CA ARG A 30 -31.39 11.36 -3.43
C ARG A 30 -31.53 9.94 -3.98
N LEU A 31 -32.46 9.72 -4.90
CA LEU A 31 -32.66 8.43 -5.56
C LEU A 31 -31.43 8.01 -6.37
N VAL A 32 -30.78 8.94 -7.08
CA VAL A 32 -29.54 8.65 -7.83
C VAL A 32 -28.40 8.27 -6.89
N ALA A 33 -28.22 8.99 -5.77
CA ALA A 33 -27.20 8.64 -4.79
C ALA A 33 -27.44 7.25 -4.18
N LEU A 34 -28.71 6.93 -3.83
CA LEU A 34 -29.10 5.62 -3.33
C LEU A 34 -28.88 4.52 -4.37
N ALA A 35 -29.18 4.79 -5.65
CA ALA A 35 -28.89 3.88 -6.75
C ALA A 35 -27.40 3.61 -6.90
N VAL A 36 -26.53 4.63 -6.77
CA VAL A 36 -25.07 4.45 -6.79
C VAL A 36 -24.60 3.62 -5.60
N ASP A 37 -25.12 3.87 -4.41
CA ASP A 37 -24.75 3.14 -3.20
C ASP A 37 -25.20 1.67 -3.22
N VAL A 38 -26.30 1.36 -3.91
CA VAL A 38 -26.76 -0.02 -4.19
C VAL A 38 -25.98 -0.66 -5.34
N ALA A 39 -25.60 0.11 -6.37
CA ALA A 39 -24.83 -0.40 -7.50
C ALA A 39 -23.39 -0.75 -7.12
N LEU A 40 -22.79 -0.05 -6.16
CA LEU A 40 -21.38 -0.22 -5.81
C LEU A 40 -21.05 -1.63 -5.27
N PRO A 41 -21.83 -2.24 -4.34
CA PRO A 41 -21.66 -3.64 -3.95
C PRO A 41 -21.99 -4.65 -5.06
N VAL A 42 -22.80 -4.28 -6.05
CA VAL A 42 -23.19 -5.17 -7.16
C VAL A 42 -22.10 -5.24 -8.23
N LEU A 43 -21.32 -4.17 -8.40
CA LEU A 43 -20.25 -4.09 -9.41
C LEU A 43 -19.24 -5.26 -9.31
N PRO A 44 -18.67 -5.63 -8.14
CA PRO A 44 -17.80 -6.79 -8.02
C PRO A 44 -18.47 -8.09 -8.45
N LEU A 45 -19.77 -8.28 -8.19
CA LEU A 45 -20.50 -9.48 -8.60
C LEU A 45 -20.63 -9.56 -10.12
N VAL A 46 -20.91 -8.44 -10.78
CA VAL A 46 -21.01 -8.37 -12.25
C VAL A 46 -19.64 -8.63 -12.87
N ILE A 47 -18.59 -7.95 -12.39
CA ILE A 47 -17.21 -8.17 -12.86
C ILE A 47 -16.81 -9.63 -12.62
N GLY A 48 -17.07 -10.16 -11.43
CA GLY A 48 -16.82 -11.56 -11.09
C GLY A 48 -17.52 -12.53 -12.02
N ALA A 49 -18.81 -12.31 -12.30
CA ALA A 49 -19.57 -13.14 -13.23
C ALA A 49 -19.01 -13.08 -14.66
N VAL A 50 -18.59 -11.91 -15.13
CA VAL A 50 -17.94 -11.76 -16.45
C VAL A 50 -16.59 -12.49 -16.49
N VAL A 51 -15.76 -12.32 -15.47
CA VAL A 51 -14.46 -13.00 -15.34
C VAL A 51 -14.66 -14.53 -15.31
N VAL A 52 -15.56 -15.02 -14.46
CA VAL A 52 -15.86 -16.46 -14.36
C VAL A 52 -16.38 -17.03 -15.67
N ARG A 53 -17.22 -16.29 -16.41
CA ARG A 53 -17.69 -16.69 -17.75
C ARG A 53 -16.59 -16.64 -18.81
N SER A 54 -15.62 -15.74 -18.67
CA SER A 54 -14.44 -15.68 -19.57
C SER A 54 -13.45 -16.81 -19.30
N LEU A 55 -13.44 -17.38 -18.09
CA LEU A 55 -12.61 -18.51 -17.68
C LEU A 55 -13.23 -19.86 -18.05
N THR A 56 -13.73 -20.00 -19.29
CA THR A 56 -14.12 -21.30 -19.84
C THR A 56 -12.90 -22.17 -20.12
N ASP A 57 -13.09 -23.48 -20.19
CA ASP A 57 -12.02 -24.44 -20.48
C ASP A 57 -11.29 -24.10 -21.81
N ALA A 58 -12.03 -23.56 -22.80
CA ALA A 58 -11.48 -23.07 -24.07
C ALA A 58 -10.47 -21.91 -23.95
N ASN A 59 -10.52 -21.14 -22.85
CA ASN A 59 -9.61 -20.04 -22.54
C ASN A 59 -8.57 -20.44 -21.48
N GLY A 60 -8.40 -21.75 -21.24
CA GLY A 60 -7.49 -22.28 -20.22
C GLY A 60 -7.95 -22.04 -18.78
N GLY A 61 -9.23 -21.75 -18.55
CA GLY A 61 -9.82 -21.57 -17.22
C GLY A 61 -10.14 -22.89 -16.53
N GLY A 62 -9.72 -23.07 -15.27
CA GLY A 62 -10.03 -24.25 -14.46
C GLY A 62 -11.30 -24.08 -13.60
N GLU A 63 -11.82 -25.19 -13.08
CA GLU A 63 -12.90 -25.18 -12.07
C GLU A 63 -12.51 -24.35 -10.84
N ILE A 64 -11.27 -24.51 -10.37
CA ILE A 64 -10.72 -23.73 -9.26
C ILE A 64 -10.72 -22.23 -9.55
N ASP A 65 -10.26 -21.82 -10.74
CA ASP A 65 -10.17 -20.41 -11.09
C ASP A 65 -11.56 -19.76 -10.99
N ARG A 66 -12.57 -20.43 -11.56
CA ARG A 66 -13.97 -19.99 -11.51
C ARG A 66 -14.49 -19.88 -10.07
N ALA A 67 -14.25 -20.89 -9.24
CA ALA A 67 -14.66 -20.89 -7.83
C ALA A 67 -13.99 -19.75 -7.03
N VAL A 68 -12.69 -19.54 -7.26
CA VAL A 68 -11.90 -18.50 -6.60
C VAL A 68 -12.39 -17.11 -6.98
N PHE A 69 -12.52 -16.81 -8.28
CA PHE A 69 -12.94 -15.47 -8.72
C PHE A 69 -14.41 -15.18 -8.35
N ALA A 70 -15.29 -16.19 -8.35
CA ALA A 70 -16.64 -16.06 -7.83
C ALA A 70 -16.64 -15.72 -6.33
N SER A 71 -15.85 -16.45 -5.53
CA SER A 71 -15.74 -16.21 -4.10
C SER A 71 -15.17 -14.83 -3.77
N LEU A 72 -14.14 -14.40 -4.50
CA LEU A 72 -13.58 -13.05 -4.40
C LEU A 72 -14.61 -11.97 -4.70
N ALA A 73 -15.39 -12.14 -5.77
CA ALA A 73 -16.43 -11.20 -6.14
C ALA A 73 -17.49 -11.06 -5.04
N VAL A 74 -17.91 -12.16 -4.43
CA VAL A 74 -18.84 -12.16 -3.29
C VAL A 74 -18.21 -11.48 -2.07
N LEU A 75 -16.96 -11.82 -1.71
CA LEU A 75 -16.27 -11.20 -0.59
C LEU A 75 -16.06 -9.69 -0.79
N ALA A 76 -15.70 -9.26 -2.00
CA ALA A 76 -15.57 -7.86 -2.36
C ALA A 76 -16.91 -7.13 -2.29
N ALA A 77 -18.00 -7.76 -2.77
CA ALA A 77 -19.34 -7.22 -2.67
C ALA A 77 -19.79 -7.06 -1.20
N VAL A 78 -19.58 -8.08 -0.37
CA VAL A 78 -19.89 -8.03 1.07
C VAL A 78 -19.03 -7.00 1.78
N GLY A 79 -17.74 -6.93 1.47
CA GLY A 79 -16.79 -5.96 2.02
C GLY A 79 -17.16 -4.52 1.65
N ILE A 80 -17.50 -4.28 0.38
CA ILE A 80 -18.00 -2.97 -0.09
C ILE A 80 -19.33 -2.66 0.57
N ALA A 81 -20.28 -3.60 0.66
CA ALA A 81 -21.55 -3.39 1.36
C ALA A 81 -21.34 -3.03 2.84
N TYR A 82 -20.44 -3.74 3.54
CA TYR A 82 -20.09 -3.47 4.92
C TYR A 82 -19.40 -2.11 5.09
N TRP A 83 -18.45 -1.79 4.21
CA TRP A 83 -17.82 -0.47 4.15
C TRP A 83 -18.85 0.64 3.87
N ASN A 84 -19.82 0.36 3.01
CA ASN A 84 -20.86 1.29 2.61
C ASN A 84 -21.91 1.53 3.71
N ARG A 85 -22.05 0.60 4.68
CA ARG A 85 -22.89 0.79 5.89
C ARG A 85 -22.36 1.90 6.82
N GLY A 86 -21.12 2.34 6.63
CA GLY A 86 -20.57 3.55 7.24
C GLY A 86 -20.16 3.40 8.71
N ILE A 87 -18.86 3.33 8.96
CA ILE A 87 -18.28 3.43 10.31
C ILE A 87 -17.56 4.78 10.39
N ARG A 88 -17.81 5.57 11.46
CA ARG A 88 -17.14 6.87 11.68
C ARG A 88 -16.03 6.71 12.73
N ASP A 89 -14.82 7.13 12.36
CA ASP A 89 -13.68 7.30 13.27
C ASP A 89 -13.33 8.79 13.44
N GLY A 90 -13.27 9.28 14.68
CA GLY A 90 -12.55 10.51 15.06
C GLY A 90 -13.35 11.82 15.24
N ARG A 91 -12.74 12.77 15.97
CA ARG A 91 -13.30 14.09 16.36
C ARG A 91 -13.59 15.04 15.17
N ALA A 92 -12.92 14.87 14.04
CA ALA A 92 -13.08 15.72 12.85
C ALA A 92 -14.26 15.31 11.94
N GLY A 93 -14.96 14.23 12.29
CA GLY A 93 -16.18 13.81 11.60
C GLY A 93 -15.99 13.42 10.12
N GLN A 94 -14.74 13.22 9.70
CA GLN A 94 -14.41 12.54 8.47
C GLN A 94 -14.70 11.06 8.66
N SER A 95 -15.83 10.61 8.14
CA SER A 95 -15.88 9.21 7.76
C SER A 95 -14.93 8.98 6.61
N VAL A 96 -14.01 8.07 6.83
CA VAL A 96 -13.49 7.29 5.73
C VAL A 96 -14.39 6.05 5.72
N GLY A 97 -15.47 6.12 4.93
CA GLY A 97 -16.54 5.10 4.93
C GLY A 97 -17.93 5.72 4.98
N LYS A 98 -18.40 6.23 3.84
CA LYS A 98 -19.79 6.63 3.60
C LYS A 98 -20.05 6.34 2.13
N THR A 99 -21.24 5.83 1.82
CA THR A 99 -21.98 6.07 0.56
C THR A 99 -21.16 6.90 -0.43
N MET A 100 -20.66 6.32 -1.51
CA MET A 100 -19.72 7.01 -2.43
C MET A 100 -20.30 8.36 -2.90
N ALA A 101 -21.63 8.49 -2.93
CA ALA A 101 -22.40 9.68 -3.26
C ALA A 101 -22.89 10.49 -2.02
N GLY A 102 -22.28 10.32 -0.85
CA GLY A 102 -22.66 10.99 0.39
C GLY A 102 -21.97 12.36 0.59
N LEU A 103 -22.74 13.42 0.86
CA LEU A 103 -22.25 14.69 1.40
C LEU A 103 -22.06 14.59 2.91
N VAL A 104 -20.91 15.04 3.41
CA VAL A 104 -20.66 15.16 4.85
C VAL A 104 -21.26 16.49 5.34
N LEU A 105 -22.21 16.42 6.27
CA LEU A 105 -22.74 17.60 6.93
C LEU A 105 -21.87 18.01 8.12
N ARG A 106 -21.59 19.30 8.25
CA ARG A 106 -20.84 19.88 9.39
C ARG A 106 -21.70 20.85 10.19
N ASP A 107 -21.49 20.79 11.51
CA ASP A 107 -22.10 21.68 12.48
C ASP A 107 -21.53 23.09 12.31
N ARG A 108 -22.45 24.06 12.31
CA ARG A 108 -22.18 25.48 12.31
C ARG A 108 -21.43 25.89 13.58
N ASP A 109 -21.83 25.35 14.73
CA ASP A 109 -21.40 25.87 16.03
C ASP A 109 -20.14 25.15 16.54
N HIS A 110 -20.03 23.85 16.34
CA HIS A 110 -18.88 23.05 16.82
C HIS A 110 -17.85 22.69 15.73
N ARG A 111 -18.08 23.05 14.45
CA ARG A 111 -17.29 22.62 13.27
C ARG A 111 -17.12 21.09 13.10
N GLY A 112 -17.69 20.29 14.01
CA GLY A 112 -17.72 18.82 13.97
C GLY A 112 -18.67 18.33 12.90
N ALA A 113 -18.52 17.09 12.43
CA ALA A 113 -19.45 16.58 11.42
C ALA A 113 -20.70 15.96 12.06
N ILE A 114 -21.89 16.44 11.67
CA ILE A 114 -23.18 16.00 12.22
C ILE A 114 -23.62 14.69 11.55
N GLY A 115 -23.57 14.59 10.21
CA GLY A 115 -24.20 13.46 9.50
C GLY A 115 -23.76 13.24 8.05
N THR A 116 -24.57 12.49 7.30
CA THR A 116 -24.31 12.01 5.92
C THR A 116 -25.56 12.13 5.08
N ARG A 117 -25.51 12.84 3.97
CA ARG A 117 -26.66 12.99 3.07
C ARG A 117 -26.37 12.31 1.74
N ALA A 118 -27.26 11.45 1.26
CA ALA A 118 -27.19 10.94 -0.11
C ALA A 118 -27.41 12.11 -1.09
N ALA A 119 -26.37 12.51 -1.83
CA ALA A 119 -26.42 13.65 -2.74
C ALA A 119 -25.41 13.50 -3.88
N PHE A 120 -25.92 13.20 -5.07
CA PHE A 120 -25.11 12.95 -6.25
C PHE A 120 -24.35 14.19 -6.78
N ARG A 121 -24.83 15.41 -6.49
CA ARG A 121 -24.27 16.65 -7.05
C ARG A 121 -23.46 17.44 -6.01
N ARG A 122 -22.13 17.45 -6.18
CA ARG A 122 -21.18 18.32 -5.48
C ARG A 122 -21.13 19.68 -6.16
N ASP A 123 -21.49 20.74 -5.46
CA ASP A 123 -21.33 22.13 -5.93
C ASP A 123 -19.87 22.62 -5.67
N GLY A 124 -18.88 21.83 -6.12
CA GLY A 124 -17.45 22.06 -5.86
C GLY A 124 -16.99 21.92 -4.40
N ARG A 125 -17.90 21.80 -3.43
CA ARG A 125 -17.62 21.69 -1.99
C ARG A 125 -17.77 20.23 -1.51
N THR A 126 -16.84 19.77 -0.67
CA THR A 126 -16.80 18.40 -0.11
C THR A 126 -17.60 18.23 1.19
N ALA A 127 -18.12 19.33 1.74
CA ALA A 127 -18.96 19.33 2.93
C ALA A 127 -19.98 20.48 2.84
N GLU A 128 -21.18 20.25 3.36
CA GLU A 128 -22.25 21.24 3.49
C GLU A 128 -22.41 21.58 4.97
N VAL A 129 -22.48 22.86 5.32
CA VAL A 129 -22.64 23.32 6.70
C VAL A 129 -24.13 23.55 6.93
N VAL A 130 -24.71 22.85 7.91
CA VAL A 130 -26.16 22.84 8.16
C VAL A 130 -26.39 23.00 9.67
N ARG A 131 -27.47 23.68 10.07
CA ARG A 131 -27.88 23.77 11.48
C ARG A 131 -28.27 22.38 12.01
N THR A 132 -27.96 22.10 13.27
CA THR A 132 -28.29 20.84 13.93
C THR A 132 -29.78 20.52 13.90
N GLU A 133 -30.64 21.54 14.03
CA GLU A 133 -32.10 21.42 13.94
C GLU A 133 -32.56 20.89 12.57
N VAL A 134 -31.98 21.39 11.49
CA VAL A 134 -32.27 20.95 10.11
C VAL A 134 -31.76 19.53 9.88
N ALA A 135 -30.63 19.16 10.49
CA ALA A 135 -30.14 17.79 10.47
C ALA A 135 -31.05 16.85 11.29
N VAL A 136 -31.60 17.25 12.43
CA VAL A 136 -32.54 16.35 13.15
C VAL A 136 -33.84 16.17 12.34
N ALA A 137 -34.35 17.25 11.72
CA ALA A 137 -35.59 17.22 10.93
C ALA A 137 -35.51 16.35 9.66
N ASP A 138 -34.33 16.26 9.03
CA ASP A 138 -34.09 15.39 7.88
C ASP A 138 -33.83 13.91 8.27
N GLY A 139 -33.99 13.55 9.55
CA GLY A 139 -33.80 12.18 10.05
C GLY A 139 -32.33 11.79 10.25
N PHE A 140 -31.43 12.76 10.46
CA PHE A 140 -30.03 12.44 10.68
C PHE A 140 -29.80 11.91 12.10
N THR A 141 -29.25 10.71 12.20
CA THR A 141 -28.75 10.16 13.47
C THR A 141 -27.29 10.58 13.67
N ALA A 142 -27.03 11.40 14.68
CA ALA A 142 -25.66 11.71 15.10
C ALA A 142 -25.04 10.44 15.73
N ILE A 143 -24.01 9.88 15.08
CA ILE A 143 -23.19 8.79 15.65
C ILE A 143 -21.98 9.45 16.32
N PRO A 144 -21.91 9.48 17.66
CA PRO A 144 -20.77 10.07 18.37
C PRO A 144 -19.47 9.31 18.01
N PRO A 145 -18.33 10.00 17.81
CA PRO A 145 -17.08 9.32 17.56
C PRO A 145 -16.69 8.53 18.80
N ASP A 146 -16.65 7.21 18.68
CA ASP A 146 -16.21 6.35 19.77
C ASP A 146 -14.67 6.33 19.83
N THR A 147 -14.12 7.33 20.51
CA THR A 147 -12.68 7.43 20.77
C THR A 147 -12.25 6.63 22.00
N THR A 148 -13.11 5.75 22.53
CA THR A 148 -12.73 4.93 23.68
C THR A 148 -11.61 3.98 23.30
N SER A 149 -10.79 3.63 24.30
CA SER A 149 -9.77 2.59 24.15
C SER A 149 -10.40 1.24 23.76
N ALA A 150 -11.63 0.97 24.21
CA ALA A 150 -12.40 -0.22 23.87
C ALA A 150 -12.76 -0.28 22.38
N ALA A 151 -13.27 0.80 21.80
CA ALA A 151 -13.57 0.86 20.36
C ALA A 151 -12.31 0.75 19.50
N THR A 152 -11.23 1.43 19.90
CA THR A 152 -9.94 1.32 19.21
C THR A 152 -9.41 -0.12 19.25
N ARG A 153 -9.51 -0.78 20.40
CA ARG A 153 -9.14 -2.20 20.55
C ARG A 153 -10.00 -3.09 19.65
N ARG A 154 -11.33 -2.93 19.69
CA ARG A 154 -12.27 -3.71 18.87
C ARG A 154 -12.00 -3.56 17.37
N ARG A 155 -11.70 -2.35 16.92
CA ARG A 155 -11.35 -2.07 15.52
C ARG A 155 -10.02 -2.72 15.14
N ARG A 156 -8.99 -2.63 15.98
CA ARG A 156 -7.70 -3.29 15.76
C ARG A 156 -7.81 -4.81 15.74
N THR A 157 -8.53 -5.41 16.68
CA THR A 157 -8.74 -6.87 16.74
C THR A 157 -9.61 -7.37 15.60
N GLY A 158 -10.67 -6.65 15.25
CA GLY A 158 -11.50 -6.97 14.08
C GLY A 158 -10.70 -6.85 12.78
N GLY A 159 -9.90 -5.79 12.64
CA GLY A 159 -8.99 -5.62 11.50
C GLY A 159 -7.95 -6.73 11.39
N LEU A 160 -7.38 -7.17 12.51
CA LEU A 160 -6.45 -8.31 12.54
C LEU A 160 -7.13 -9.60 12.09
N LEU A 161 -8.34 -9.90 12.59
CA LEU A 161 -9.06 -11.11 12.23
C LEU A 161 -9.37 -11.15 10.73
N VAL A 162 -9.90 -10.04 10.18
CA VAL A 162 -10.18 -9.92 8.74
C VAL A 162 -8.90 -10.06 7.92
N LEU A 163 -7.81 -9.42 8.34
CA LEU A 163 -6.52 -9.48 7.64
C LEU A 163 -5.92 -10.90 7.68
N ALA A 164 -6.01 -11.59 8.81
CA ALA A 164 -5.56 -12.97 8.94
C ALA A 164 -6.33 -13.91 8.01
N ILE A 165 -7.67 -13.80 7.98
CA ILE A 165 -8.52 -14.56 7.06
C ILE A 165 -8.16 -14.25 5.60
N ALA A 166 -8.03 -12.96 5.25
CA ALA A 166 -7.66 -12.55 3.90
C ALA A 166 -6.29 -13.08 3.47
N LEU A 167 -5.30 -13.12 4.38
CA LEU A 167 -3.99 -13.69 4.13
C LEU A 167 -4.04 -15.20 3.87
N VAL A 168 -4.79 -15.95 4.68
CA VAL A 168 -4.95 -17.39 4.45
C VAL A 168 -5.60 -17.65 3.09
N LEU A 169 -6.64 -16.88 2.75
CA LEU A 169 -7.34 -17.00 1.47
C LEU A 169 -6.46 -16.66 0.28
N VAL A 170 -5.65 -15.58 0.35
CA VAL A 170 -4.77 -15.21 -0.77
C VAL A 170 -3.61 -16.18 -0.93
N VAL A 171 -3.09 -16.76 0.16
CA VAL A 171 -2.05 -17.79 0.09
C VAL A 171 -2.62 -19.06 -0.58
N ALA A 172 -3.79 -19.51 -0.14
CA ALA A 172 -4.48 -20.64 -0.77
C ALA A 172 -4.73 -20.37 -2.26
N MET A 173 -5.18 -19.15 -2.59
CA MET A 173 -5.40 -18.71 -3.97
C MET A 173 -4.11 -18.68 -4.81
N SER A 174 -3.01 -18.18 -4.27
CA SER A 174 -1.72 -18.14 -4.98
C SER A 174 -1.17 -19.54 -5.29
N ILE A 175 -1.51 -20.53 -4.45
CA ILE A 175 -1.18 -21.95 -4.69
C ILE A 175 -2.16 -22.56 -5.70
N ALA A 176 -3.45 -22.21 -5.62
CA ALA A 176 -4.49 -22.83 -6.43
C ALA A 176 -4.60 -22.28 -7.85
N VAL A 177 -4.33 -20.98 -8.04
CA VAL A 177 -4.48 -20.27 -9.31
C VAL A 177 -3.12 -20.08 -10.00
N GLY A 178 -3.05 -20.42 -11.28
CA GLY A 178 -1.85 -20.24 -12.11
C GLY A 178 -2.13 -20.44 -13.60
N ALA A 179 -1.08 -20.42 -14.42
CA ALA A 179 -1.21 -20.56 -15.87
C ALA A 179 -1.79 -21.92 -16.30
N ARG A 180 -1.41 -23.01 -15.61
CA ARG A 180 -2.02 -24.34 -15.79
C ARG A 180 -3.19 -24.50 -14.81
N PRO A 181 -4.43 -24.76 -15.27
CA PRO A 181 -5.53 -25.06 -14.36
C PRO A 181 -5.25 -26.38 -13.63
N LEU A 182 -5.55 -26.41 -12.32
CA LEU A 182 -5.47 -27.59 -11.47
C LEU A 182 -6.83 -27.81 -10.78
N THR A 183 -7.11 -29.03 -10.39
CA THR A 183 -8.27 -29.44 -9.58
C THR A 183 -7.93 -29.45 -8.08
N PHE A 184 -8.95 -29.45 -7.23
CA PHE A 184 -8.74 -29.47 -5.77
C PHE A 184 -8.05 -30.78 -5.33
N ALA A 185 -8.38 -31.88 -6.01
CA ALA A 185 -7.77 -33.18 -5.76
C ALA A 185 -6.27 -33.19 -6.10
N GLU A 186 -5.87 -32.59 -7.23
CA GLU A 186 -4.44 -32.50 -7.61
C GLU A 186 -3.64 -31.64 -6.64
N ILE A 187 -4.20 -30.52 -6.16
CA ILE A 187 -3.53 -29.69 -5.15
C ILE A 187 -3.42 -30.45 -3.81
N ALA A 188 -4.49 -31.10 -3.37
CA ALA A 188 -4.48 -31.87 -2.14
C ALA A 188 -3.49 -33.04 -2.21
N HIS A 189 -3.45 -33.75 -3.34
CA HIS A 189 -2.47 -34.79 -3.63
C HIS A 189 -1.05 -34.23 -3.59
N ALA A 190 -0.80 -33.12 -4.29
CA ALA A 190 0.50 -32.45 -4.28
C ALA A 190 0.94 -32.02 -2.88
N LEU A 191 0.03 -31.55 -2.03
CA LEU A 191 0.39 -31.10 -0.69
C LEU A 191 0.60 -32.27 0.28
N LEU A 192 -0.28 -33.27 0.26
CA LEU A 192 -0.34 -34.31 1.30
C LEU A 192 0.34 -35.63 0.90
N ASN A 193 0.21 -36.04 -0.37
CA ASN A 193 0.56 -37.38 -0.85
C ASN A 193 1.39 -37.33 -2.15
N SER A 194 2.30 -36.36 -2.28
CA SER A 194 3.10 -36.17 -3.51
C SER A 194 3.84 -37.44 -3.90
N THR A 195 3.56 -37.93 -5.11
CA THR A 195 4.25 -39.07 -5.74
C THR A 195 5.21 -38.63 -6.84
N GLY A 196 5.32 -37.32 -7.09
CA GLY A 196 6.25 -36.76 -8.08
C GLY A 196 5.61 -36.56 -9.46
N THR A 197 4.28 -36.52 -9.53
CA THR A 197 3.55 -36.19 -10.76
C THR A 197 3.87 -34.75 -11.22
N ASP A 198 3.65 -34.45 -12.49
CA ASP A 198 3.84 -33.09 -13.02
C ASP A 198 3.07 -32.03 -12.22
N THR A 199 1.87 -32.36 -11.75
CA THR A 199 1.06 -31.46 -10.91
C THR A 199 1.67 -31.25 -9.54
N ASP A 200 2.28 -32.29 -8.96
CA ASP A 200 3.00 -32.19 -7.68
C ASP A 200 4.21 -31.26 -7.82
N VAL A 201 4.98 -31.42 -8.91
CA VAL A 201 6.15 -30.57 -9.20
C VAL A 201 5.73 -29.12 -9.41
N ILE A 202 4.64 -28.87 -10.14
CA ILE A 202 4.12 -27.50 -10.35
C ILE A 202 3.76 -26.85 -9.01
N VAL A 203 3.03 -27.55 -8.15
CA VAL A 203 2.60 -27.00 -6.85
C VAL A 203 3.80 -26.80 -5.93
N ARG A 204 4.66 -27.81 -5.77
CA ARG A 204 5.76 -27.81 -4.79
C ARG A 204 6.99 -27.02 -5.21
N SER A 205 7.36 -27.08 -6.49
CA SER A 205 8.61 -26.49 -6.98
C SER A 205 8.42 -25.12 -7.63
N LEU A 206 7.19 -24.78 -8.07
CA LEU A 206 6.92 -23.48 -8.72
C LEU A 206 5.99 -22.59 -7.87
N ARG A 207 4.82 -23.09 -7.47
CA ARG A 207 3.81 -22.24 -6.82
C ARG A 207 4.08 -21.95 -5.35
N LEU A 208 4.48 -22.95 -4.57
CA LEU A 208 4.82 -22.76 -3.16
C LEU A 208 6.00 -21.79 -2.98
N PRO A 209 7.15 -21.95 -3.66
CA PRO A 209 8.27 -21.03 -3.52
C PRO A 209 7.93 -19.61 -3.96
N ARG A 210 7.20 -19.45 -5.07
CA ARG A 210 6.74 -18.14 -5.55
C ARG A 210 5.78 -17.47 -4.57
N THR A 211 4.87 -18.22 -3.96
CA THR A 211 3.95 -17.70 -2.94
C THR A 211 4.68 -17.30 -1.67
N ALA A 212 5.63 -18.12 -1.20
CA ALA A 212 6.43 -17.82 -0.02
C ALA A 212 7.31 -16.58 -0.24
N LEU A 213 7.97 -16.49 -1.39
CA LEU A 213 8.78 -15.34 -1.76
C LEU A 213 7.94 -14.07 -1.90
N GLY A 214 6.80 -14.15 -2.60
CA GLY A 214 5.89 -13.02 -2.74
C GLY A 214 5.35 -12.53 -1.39
N LEU A 215 4.98 -13.45 -0.50
CA LEU A 215 4.55 -13.08 0.85
C LEU A 215 5.66 -12.36 1.62
N LEU A 216 6.88 -12.90 1.62
CA LEU A 216 8.03 -12.34 2.30
C LEU A 216 8.40 -10.94 1.77
N VAL A 217 8.46 -10.80 0.45
CA VAL A 217 8.79 -9.54 -0.24
C VAL A 217 7.71 -8.49 0.01
N GLY A 218 6.43 -8.87 -0.06
CA GLY A 218 5.32 -7.99 0.24
C GLY A 218 5.37 -7.49 1.69
N ILE A 219 5.67 -8.38 2.66
CA ILE A 219 5.87 -8.00 4.06
C ILE A 219 7.02 -7.01 4.21
N ALA A 220 8.16 -7.30 3.58
CA ALA A 220 9.34 -6.44 3.66
C ALA A 220 9.08 -5.04 3.11
N LEU A 221 8.48 -4.93 1.92
CA LEU A 221 8.15 -3.66 1.29
C LEU A 221 7.07 -2.88 2.04
N GLY A 222 6.07 -3.56 2.58
CA GLY A 222 5.03 -2.94 3.39
C GLY A 222 5.58 -2.33 4.69
N VAL A 223 6.42 -3.08 5.41
CA VAL A 223 7.10 -2.59 6.63
C VAL A 223 8.06 -1.46 6.28
N ALA A 224 8.89 -1.62 5.25
CA ALA A 224 9.82 -0.59 4.83
C ALA A 224 9.11 0.72 4.46
N GLY A 225 7.98 0.64 3.73
CA GLY A 225 7.15 1.80 3.43
C GLY A 225 6.68 2.53 4.68
N ALA A 226 6.20 1.79 5.70
CA ALA A 226 5.80 2.39 6.97
C ALA A 226 6.98 3.10 7.65
N LEU A 227 8.15 2.45 7.71
CA LEU A 227 9.37 3.05 8.28
C LEU A 227 9.80 4.30 7.52
N ILE A 228 9.84 4.26 6.19
CA ILE A 228 10.22 5.39 5.34
C ILE A 228 9.29 6.58 5.61
N GLN A 229 7.98 6.35 5.59
CA GLN A 229 7.00 7.41 5.88
C GLN A 229 7.15 7.96 7.31
N GLY A 230 7.43 7.11 8.30
CA GLY A 230 7.64 7.52 9.69
C GLY A 230 8.88 8.38 9.91
N HIS A 231 10.03 7.94 9.39
CA HIS A 231 11.29 8.66 9.54
C HIS A 231 11.33 9.96 8.74
N THR A 232 10.70 10.00 7.56
CA THR A 232 10.65 11.20 6.71
C THR A 232 9.54 12.17 7.11
N ARG A 233 8.57 11.73 7.94
CA ARG A 233 7.33 12.46 8.21
C ARG A 233 6.62 12.88 6.92
N ASN A 234 6.71 12.03 5.90
CA ASN A 234 6.12 12.25 4.59
C ASN A 234 5.31 11.02 4.18
N PRO A 235 3.97 11.10 4.11
CA PRO A 235 3.13 9.96 3.76
C PRO A 235 3.25 9.53 2.29
N LEU A 236 3.94 10.32 1.45
CA LEU A 236 4.21 10.01 0.05
C LEU A 236 5.61 9.41 -0.16
N ALA A 237 6.40 9.26 0.91
CA ALA A 237 7.74 8.72 0.80
C ALA A 237 7.72 7.21 0.51
N ASP A 238 8.59 6.78 -0.39
CA ASP A 238 8.73 5.40 -0.86
C ASP A 238 10.22 5.04 -1.06
N ALA A 239 10.54 3.74 -1.08
CA ALA A 239 11.90 3.22 -1.22
C ALA A 239 12.60 3.70 -2.50
N GLY A 240 11.85 3.89 -3.59
CA GLY A 240 12.39 4.41 -4.84
C GLY A 240 12.99 5.81 -4.71
N LEU A 241 12.51 6.63 -3.77
CA LEU A 241 12.98 8.01 -3.57
C LEU A 241 14.34 8.09 -2.88
N LEU A 242 14.78 7.02 -2.23
CA LEU A 242 16.04 6.98 -1.47
C LEU A 242 17.22 6.44 -2.30
N GLY A 243 17.02 6.18 -3.60
CA GLY A 243 18.09 5.70 -4.49
C GLY A 243 18.50 4.23 -4.31
N LEU A 244 17.88 3.49 -3.37
CA LEU A 244 18.19 2.07 -3.13
C LEU A 244 17.92 1.21 -4.37
N ASN A 245 16.81 1.47 -5.07
CA ASN A 245 16.47 0.76 -6.31
C ASN A 245 17.49 1.05 -7.43
N ALA A 246 17.97 2.28 -7.54
CA ALA A 246 18.98 2.66 -8.52
C ALA A 246 20.35 2.05 -8.19
N GLY A 247 20.71 1.98 -6.91
CA GLY A 247 21.90 1.26 -6.42
C GLY A 247 21.87 -0.22 -6.80
N ALA A 248 20.77 -0.90 -6.50
CA ALA A 248 20.60 -2.29 -6.87
C ALA A 248 20.67 -2.50 -8.39
N ALA A 249 19.95 -1.68 -9.16
CA ALA A 249 19.92 -1.74 -10.62
C ALA A 249 21.31 -1.58 -11.24
N PHE A 250 22.06 -0.56 -10.82
CA PHE A 250 23.39 -0.30 -11.33
C PHE A 250 24.35 -1.47 -11.07
N PHE A 251 24.35 -2.01 -9.85
CA PHE A 251 25.21 -3.14 -9.51
C PHE A 251 24.81 -4.44 -10.22
N VAL A 252 23.52 -4.69 -10.46
CA VAL A 252 23.06 -5.82 -11.29
C VAL A 252 23.57 -5.67 -12.72
N VAL A 253 23.46 -4.47 -13.30
CA VAL A 253 23.97 -4.20 -14.65
C VAL A 253 25.49 -4.36 -14.72
N MET A 254 26.23 -3.94 -13.69
CA MET A 254 27.67 -4.20 -13.60
C MET A 254 28.00 -5.69 -13.45
N ALA A 255 27.21 -6.45 -12.69
CA ALA A 255 27.38 -7.89 -12.53
C ALA A 255 27.27 -8.64 -13.88
N ILE A 256 26.27 -8.25 -14.68
CA ILE A 256 26.04 -8.83 -16.00
C ILE A 256 27.14 -8.39 -16.96
N TYR A 257 27.42 -7.09 -17.04
CA TYR A 257 28.35 -6.53 -18.03
C TYR A 257 29.82 -6.92 -17.79
N LEU A 258 30.31 -6.84 -16.54
CA LEU A 258 31.73 -7.08 -16.23
C LEU A 258 32.05 -8.55 -15.97
N PHE A 259 31.13 -9.30 -15.37
CA PHE A 259 31.37 -10.66 -14.91
C PHE A 259 30.55 -11.72 -15.64
N GLY A 260 29.66 -11.33 -16.56
CA GLY A 260 28.81 -12.26 -17.30
C GLY A 260 27.76 -12.97 -16.43
N ILE A 261 27.44 -12.43 -15.24
CA ILE A 261 26.53 -13.07 -14.29
C ILE A 261 25.08 -12.80 -14.69
N THR A 262 24.44 -13.77 -15.33
CA THR A 262 23.04 -13.66 -15.81
C THR A 262 22.03 -14.36 -14.92
N SER A 263 22.46 -15.19 -13.96
CA SER A 263 21.56 -15.95 -13.11
C SER A 263 20.99 -15.12 -11.95
N PRO A 264 19.69 -15.28 -11.61
CA PRO A 264 19.05 -14.71 -10.43
C PRO A 264 19.84 -14.75 -9.13
N GLY A 265 20.36 -15.93 -8.76
CA GLY A 265 21.13 -16.10 -7.52
C GLY A 265 22.49 -15.40 -7.56
N GLY A 266 23.11 -15.28 -8.74
CA GLY A 266 24.42 -14.66 -8.90
C GLY A 266 24.38 -13.14 -8.73
N TYR A 267 23.48 -12.45 -9.45
CA TYR A 267 23.40 -10.98 -9.36
C TYR A 267 22.69 -10.49 -8.08
N LEU A 268 22.04 -11.37 -7.31
CA LEU A 268 21.34 -11.03 -6.06
C LEU A 268 22.27 -10.32 -5.06
N TRP A 269 23.49 -10.82 -4.88
CA TRP A 269 24.47 -10.23 -3.97
C TRP A 269 24.92 -8.84 -4.42
N PHE A 270 25.06 -8.65 -5.72
CA PHE A 270 25.38 -7.35 -6.32
C PHE A 270 24.23 -6.37 -6.12
N ALA A 271 22.98 -6.79 -6.36
CA ALA A 271 21.80 -5.97 -6.12
C ALA A 271 21.72 -5.51 -4.66
N PHE A 272 21.92 -6.43 -3.72
CA PHE A 272 21.89 -6.13 -2.29
C PHE A 272 23.02 -5.19 -1.87
N ALA A 273 24.25 -5.44 -2.33
CA ALA A 273 25.41 -4.58 -2.09
C ALA A 273 25.18 -3.17 -2.66
N GLY A 274 24.67 -3.06 -3.89
CA GLY A 274 24.36 -1.80 -4.53
C GLY A 274 23.32 -0.99 -3.77
N ALA A 275 22.25 -1.64 -3.28
CA ALA A 275 21.26 -0.99 -2.42
C ALA A 275 21.87 -0.50 -1.09
N ALA A 276 22.73 -1.30 -0.47
CA ALA A 276 23.40 -0.94 0.78
C ALA A 276 24.37 0.23 0.60
N ILE A 277 25.19 0.21 -0.46
CA ILE A 277 26.13 1.29 -0.79
C ILE A 277 25.36 2.58 -1.09
N ALA A 278 24.32 2.51 -1.93
CA ALA A 278 23.49 3.68 -2.24
C ALA A 278 22.85 4.27 -0.97
N SER A 279 22.33 3.42 -0.08
CA SER A 279 21.81 3.85 1.22
C SER A 279 22.88 4.60 2.02
N VAL A 280 24.07 4.01 2.23
CA VAL A 280 25.17 4.64 2.96
C VAL A 280 25.57 5.98 2.33
N VAL A 281 25.68 6.07 1.00
CA VAL A 281 26.01 7.30 0.30
C VAL A 281 24.93 8.37 0.55
N VAL A 282 23.66 8.04 0.33
CA VAL A 282 22.54 8.99 0.48
C VAL A 282 22.43 9.51 1.92
N PHE A 283 22.50 8.60 2.91
CA PHE A 283 22.42 8.97 4.31
C PHE A 283 23.67 9.71 4.80
N GLY A 284 24.85 9.26 4.36
CA GLY A 284 26.12 9.93 4.63
C GLY A 284 26.11 11.36 4.10
N SER A 285 25.77 11.56 2.84
CA SER A 285 25.66 12.89 2.22
C SER A 285 24.62 13.77 2.90
N ALA A 286 23.47 13.22 3.29
CA ALA A 286 22.43 13.99 4.00
C ALA A 286 22.82 14.40 5.44
N SER A 287 23.89 13.81 6.00
CA SER A 287 24.41 14.14 7.33
C SER A 287 25.48 15.23 7.34
N ILE A 288 26.06 15.55 6.18
CA ILE A 288 27.09 16.58 6.00
C ILE A 288 26.41 17.96 6.04
N GLY A 289 26.81 18.83 6.98
CA GLY A 289 26.30 20.21 7.08
C GLY A 289 25.57 20.59 8.37
N GLY A 290 25.76 19.86 9.48
CA GLY A 290 25.27 20.29 10.81
C GLY A 290 24.49 19.25 11.62
N GLY A 291 24.60 17.95 11.29
CA GLY A 291 24.06 16.85 12.11
C GLY A 291 22.53 16.72 12.14
N ARG A 292 21.81 17.60 11.45
CA ARG A 292 20.35 17.54 11.28
C ARG A 292 20.04 17.08 9.86
N ALA A 293 19.93 15.77 9.65
CA ALA A 293 19.41 15.21 8.41
C ALA A 293 17.95 15.65 8.22
N ASN A 294 17.77 16.81 7.58
CA ASN A 294 16.47 17.33 7.20
C ASN A 294 15.84 16.34 6.18
N PRO A 295 14.60 15.88 6.38
CA PRO A 295 13.91 15.00 5.43
C PRO A 295 13.97 15.49 3.98
N LEU A 296 13.97 16.81 3.75
CA LEU A 296 14.10 17.38 2.41
C LEU A 296 15.49 17.12 1.82
N SER A 297 16.56 17.36 2.58
CA SER A 297 17.95 17.12 2.15
C SER A 297 18.18 15.64 1.83
N LEU A 298 17.59 14.75 2.62
CA LEU A 298 17.66 13.31 2.39
C LEU A 298 16.97 12.91 1.07
N ALA A 299 15.78 13.46 0.81
CA ALA A 299 15.06 13.20 -0.44
C ALA A 299 15.82 13.74 -1.67
N LEU A 300 16.42 14.93 -1.57
CA LEU A 300 17.21 15.52 -2.65
C LEU A 300 18.52 14.74 -2.91
N ALA A 301 19.23 14.34 -1.86
CA ALA A 301 20.43 13.50 -1.98
C ALA A 301 20.08 12.13 -2.60
N GLY A 302 18.99 11.51 -2.15
CA GLY A 302 18.46 10.27 -2.71
C GLY A 302 18.16 10.39 -4.21
N ALA A 303 17.45 11.45 -4.61
CA ALA A 303 17.13 11.71 -6.01
C ALA A 303 18.39 11.94 -6.87
N ALA A 304 19.36 12.72 -6.38
CA ALA A 304 20.61 12.98 -7.09
C ALA A 304 21.42 11.69 -7.32
N VAL A 305 21.59 10.87 -6.27
CA VAL A 305 22.26 9.57 -6.36
C VAL A 305 21.50 8.64 -7.30
N ALA A 306 20.17 8.61 -7.23
CA ALA A 306 19.35 7.80 -8.10
C ALA A 306 19.54 8.16 -9.59
N PHE A 307 19.46 9.46 -9.93
CA PHE A 307 19.65 9.91 -11.30
C PHE A 307 21.07 9.65 -11.82
N PHE A 308 22.08 9.85 -10.98
CA PHE A 308 23.47 9.54 -11.33
C PHE A 308 23.65 8.04 -11.66
N LEU A 309 23.21 7.16 -10.77
CA LEU A 309 23.31 5.71 -10.97
C LEU A 309 22.45 5.23 -12.15
N GLN A 310 21.29 5.84 -12.37
CA GLN A 310 20.44 5.54 -13.53
C GLN A 310 21.10 5.97 -14.84
N ALA A 311 21.78 7.11 -14.88
CA ALA A 311 22.55 7.55 -16.05
C ALA A 311 23.68 6.57 -16.39
N LEU A 312 24.42 6.10 -15.38
CA LEU A 312 25.46 5.08 -15.56
C LEU A 312 24.87 3.73 -16.03
N THR A 313 23.75 3.33 -15.44
CA THR A 313 23.04 2.11 -15.84
C THR A 313 22.63 2.17 -17.31
N ASN A 314 22.03 3.30 -17.73
CA ASN A 314 21.61 3.52 -19.11
C ASN A 314 22.81 3.54 -20.08
N ALA A 315 23.94 4.17 -19.69
CA ALA A 315 25.14 4.18 -20.51
C ALA A 315 25.61 2.75 -20.84
N VAL A 316 25.63 1.86 -19.85
CA VAL A 316 26.10 0.47 -20.02
C VAL A 316 25.11 -0.35 -20.84
N VAL A 317 23.82 -0.20 -20.54
CA VAL A 317 22.73 -0.89 -21.25
C VAL A 317 22.67 -0.48 -22.74
N LEU A 318 23.10 0.74 -23.09
CA LEU A 318 23.22 1.18 -24.48
C LEU A 318 24.46 0.61 -25.20
N LEU A 319 25.50 0.24 -24.45
CA LEU A 319 26.74 -0.32 -25.00
C LEU A 319 26.67 -1.83 -25.23
N ASP A 320 25.84 -2.55 -24.47
CA ASP A 320 25.74 -4.01 -24.54
C ASP A 320 24.29 -4.52 -24.59
N GLN A 321 23.94 -5.16 -25.71
CA GLN A 321 22.61 -5.69 -25.96
C GLN A 321 22.24 -6.87 -25.04
N ALA A 322 23.21 -7.71 -24.65
CA ALA A 322 22.96 -8.85 -23.76
C ALA A 322 22.58 -8.37 -22.34
N THR A 323 23.27 -7.33 -21.86
CA THR A 323 22.94 -6.66 -20.61
C THR A 323 21.57 -6.00 -20.67
N LEU A 324 21.21 -5.34 -21.78
CA LEU A 324 19.88 -4.78 -21.98
C LEU A 324 18.78 -5.86 -21.88
N ASP A 325 18.99 -7.01 -22.53
CA ASP A 325 18.01 -8.11 -22.53
C ASP A 325 17.77 -8.69 -21.14
N SER A 326 18.83 -8.82 -20.33
CA SER A 326 18.68 -9.27 -18.94
C SER A 326 18.05 -8.18 -18.05
N TYR A 327 18.51 -6.93 -18.21
CA TYR A 327 18.08 -5.80 -17.39
C TYR A 327 16.60 -5.45 -17.60
N ARG A 328 16.10 -5.47 -18.84
CA ARG A 328 14.72 -5.07 -19.16
C ARG A 328 13.66 -5.93 -18.47
N PHE A 329 13.95 -7.20 -18.20
CA PHE A 329 13.04 -8.06 -17.45
C PHE A 329 13.22 -7.93 -15.94
N TRP A 330 14.46 -7.69 -15.47
CA TRP A 330 14.73 -7.52 -14.04
C TRP A 330 14.13 -6.22 -13.49
N ILE A 331 14.27 -5.10 -14.23
CA ILE A 331 13.86 -3.76 -13.79
C ILE A 331 12.35 -3.62 -13.59
N VAL A 332 11.55 -4.49 -14.22
CA VAL A 332 10.08 -4.47 -14.09
C VAL A 332 9.60 -5.00 -12.74
N GLY A 333 10.40 -5.85 -12.08
CA GLY A 333 10.04 -6.47 -10.81
C GLY A 333 9.12 -7.69 -10.96
N SER A 334 9.61 -8.88 -10.63
CA SER A 334 8.89 -10.15 -10.75
C SER A 334 9.25 -11.15 -9.65
N VAL A 335 8.22 -11.85 -9.16
CA VAL A 335 8.35 -13.04 -8.30
C VAL A 335 8.43 -14.35 -9.11
N SER A 336 8.20 -14.28 -10.42
CA SER A 336 8.31 -15.42 -11.33
C SER A 336 9.78 -15.78 -11.60
N GLY A 337 10.05 -17.06 -11.89
CA GLY A 337 11.39 -17.55 -12.21
C GLY A 337 12.37 -17.49 -11.05
N ARG A 338 11.87 -17.43 -9.80
CA ARG A 338 12.69 -17.41 -8.58
C ARG A 338 12.55 -18.74 -7.85
N GLY A 339 13.66 -19.44 -7.65
CA GLY A 339 13.68 -20.69 -6.89
C GLY A 339 13.59 -20.46 -5.38
N ILE A 340 13.38 -21.55 -4.65
CA ILE A 340 13.29 -21.53 -3.18
C ILE A 340 14.63 -21.14 -2.52
N ASP A 341 15.74 -21.34 -3.22
CA ASP A 341 17.08 -20.89 -2.85
C ASP A 341 17.13 -19.37 -2.64
N ILE A 342 16.47 -18.59 -3.50
CA ILE A 342 16.40 -17.14 -3.35
C ILE A 342 15.65 -16.76 -2.08
N PHE A 343 14.54 -17.45 -1.78
CA PHE A 343 13.78 -17.25 -0.55
C PHE A 343 14.66 -17.46 0.69
N TRP A 344 15.36 -18.60 0.79
CA TRP A 344 16.22 -18.89 1.94
C TRP A 344 17.39 -17.90 2.04
N THR A 345 17.92 -17.44 0.91
CA THR A 345 19.01 -16.46 0.86
C THR A 345 18.58 -15.11 1.44
N VAL A 346 17.38 -14.62 1.11
CA VAL A 346 16.92 -13.29 1.55
C VAL A 346 16.21 -13.29 2.90
N LEU A 347 15.68 -14.43 3.32
CA LEU A 347 14.97 -14.60 4.60
C LEU A 347 15.73 -14.05 5.82
N PRO A 348 17.02 -14.36 6.07
CA PRO A 348 17.72 -13.84 7.26
C PRO A 348 17.81 -12.31 7.28
N PHE A 349 18.02 -11.67 6.12
CA PHE A 349 18.07 -10.21 6.02
C PHE A 349 16.70 -9.58 6.28
N VAL A 350 15.64 -10.18 5.73
CA VAL A 350 14.27 -9.71 5.99
C VAL A 350 13.92 -9.88 7.45
N LEU A 351 14.20 -11.04 8.07
CA LEU A 351 13.94 -11.27 9.50
C LEU A 351 14.70 -10.28 10.39
N ALA A 352 15.99 -10.04 10.13
CA ALA A 352 16.77 -9.04 10.85
C ALA A 352 16.16 -7.64 10.70
N GLY A 353 15.79 -7.25 9.47
CA GLY A 353 15.11 -5.98 9.20
C GLY A 353 13.77 -5.85 9.93
N LEU A 354 12.98 -6.92 9.99
CA LEU A 354 11.70 -6.95 10.70
C LEU A 354 11.87 -6.82 12.22
N VAL A 355 12.89 -7.47 12.80
CA VAL A 355 13.21 -7.34 14.22
C VAL A 355 13.60 -5.91 14.57
N VAL A 356 14.50 -5.30 13.78
CA VAL A 356 14.90 -3.90 13.98
C VAL A 356 13.71 -2.96 13.79
N ALA A 357 12.87 -3.20 12.78
CA ALA A 357 11.65 -2.43 12.55
C ALA A 357 10.70 -2.51 13.75
N ALA A 358 10.43 -3.71 14.25
CA ALA A 358 9.54 -3.93 15.39
C ALA A 358 10.05 -3.20 16.64
N ALA A 359 11.36 -3.33 16.95
CA ALA A 359 12.00 -2.65 18.07
C ALA A 359 11.96 -1.11 17.93
N GLY A 360 12.10 -0.58 16.72
CA GLY A 360 12.08 0.86 16.43
C GLY A 360 10.69 1.49 16.36
N SER A 361 9.62 0.70 16.14
CA SER A 361 8.24 1.19 15.95
C SER A 361 7.77 2.20 17.01
N PRO A 362 8.00 1.98 18.33
CA PRO A 362 7.53 2.92 19.35
C PRO A 362 8.21 4.30 19.26
N ALA A 363 9.49 4.35 18.88
CA ALA A 363 10.25 5.59 18.75
C ALA A 363 9.78 6.44 17.56
N LEU A 364 9.16 5.82 16.54
CA LEU A 364 8.53 6.57 15.45
C LEU A 364 7.35 7.42 15.92
N ASN A 365 6.62 6.98 16.95
CA ASN A 365 5.54 7.78 17.53
C ASN A 365 6.07 9.05 18.22
N THR A 366 7.23 8.97 18.90
CA THR A 366 7.83 10.14 19.56
C THR A 366 8.44 11.09 18.55
N ILE A 367 9.15 10.58 17.53
CA ILE A 367 9.69 11.38 16.42
C ILE A 367 8.57 12.09 15.63
N GLY A 368 7.39 11.48 15.53
CA GLY A 368 6.21 12.09 14.93
C GLY A 368 5.78 13.41 15.58
N LEU A 369 6.07 13.61 16.87
CA LEU A 369 5.79 14.87 17.60
C LEU A 369 6.78 16.00 17.25
N GLY A 370 7.86 15.68 16.53
CA GLY A 370 8.96 16.58 16.23
C GLY A 370 10.23 16.21 16.99
N ASP A 371 11.37 16.43 16.33
CA ASP A 371 12.69 16.05 16.83
C ASP A 371 13.01 16.63 18.22
N ASP A 372 12.64 17.88 18.50
CA ASP A 372 12.94 18.51 19.80
C ASP A 372 12.08 17.94 20.95
N VAL A 373 10.80 17.67 20.68
CA VAL A 373 9.90 17.01 21.64
C VAL A 373 10.37 15.59 21.91
N ALA A 374 10.70 14.82 20.87
CA ALA A 374 11.23 13.48 20.99
C ALA A 374 12.51 13.44 21.85
N ARG A 375 13.42 14.41 21.66
CA ARG A 375 14.64 14.54 22.46
C ARG A 375 14.35 14.83 23.92
N SER A 376 13.40 15.73 24.22
CA SER A 376 12.99 16.01 25.62
C SER A 376 12.33 14.81 26.32
N LEU A 377 11.72 13.90 25.54
CA LEU A 377 11.15 12.65 26.03
C LEU A 377 12.19 11.52 26.14
N GLY A 378 13.47 11.81 25.94
CA GLY A 378 14.57 10.86 26.07
C GLY A 378 14.83 9.99 24.83
N THR A 379 14.22 10.29 23.67
CA THR A 379 14.47 9.52 22.45
C THR A 379 15.81 9.91 21.83
N ASN A 380 16.71 8.94 21.65
CA ASN A 380 17.93 9.13 20.88
C ASN A 380 17.62 9.12 19.37
N ILE A 381 17.53 10.32 18.78
CA ILE A 381 17.15 10.51 17.38
C ILE A 381 18.17 9.89 16.42
N ALA A 382 19.46 10.03 16.71
CA ALA A 382 20.52 9.51 15.84
C ALA A 382 20.45 7.98 15.78
N LEU A 383 20.39 7.32 16.95
CA LEU A 383 20.25 5.87 17.02
C LEU A 383 18.97 5.38 16.32
N THR A 384 17.84 6.05 16.56
CA THR A 384 16.56 5.65 15.96
C THR A 384 16.60 5.78 14.43
N ARG A 385 17.14 6.88 13.90
CA ARG A 385 17.29 7.06 12.45
C ARG A 385 18.26 6.02 11.86
N THR A 386 19.41 5.79 12.47
CA THR A 386 20.37 4.77 12.01
C THR A 386 19.75 3.37 12.01
N ALA A 387 19.05 2.99 13.08
CA ALA A 387 18.34 1.71 13.14
C ALA A 387 17.24 1.62 12.06
N GLY A 388 16.47 2.69 11.86
CA GLY A 388 15.49 2.77 10.79
C GLY A 388 16.08 2.60 9.40
N ILE A 389 17.22 3.23 9.14
CA ILE A 389 17.97 3.12 7.88
C ILE A 389 18.44 1.70 7.64
N VAL A 390 19.02 1.06 8.66
CA VAL A 390 19.45 -0.34 8.58
C VAL A 390 18.25 -1.24 8.28
N ALA A 391 17.14 -1.08 9.01
CA ALA A 391 15.92 -1.85 8.75
C ALA A 391 15.38 -1.63 7.33
N ILE A 392 15.28 -0.39 6.87
CA ILE A 392 14.83 -0.06 5.52
C ILE A 392 15.75 -0.73 4.49
N THR A 393 17.06 -0.60 4.64
CA THR A 393 18.06 -1.16 3.71
C THR A 393 18.00 -2.68 3.66
N LEU A 394 17.89 -3.34 4.82
CA LEU A 394 17.74 -4.79 4.90
C LEU A 394 16.45 -5.26 4.21
N LEU A 395 15.33 -4.60 4.47
CA LEU A 395 14.02 -5.00 3.95
C LEU A 395 13.89 -4.72 2.45
N THR A 396 14.16 -3.49 2.01
CA THR A 396 14.02 -3.10 0.60
C THR A 396 15.15 -3.63 -0.24
N GLY A 397 16.39 -3.66 0.27
CA GLY A 397 17.53 -4.23 -0.42
C GLY A 397 17.33 -5.71 -0.69
N ALA A 398 16.88 -6.49 0.32
CA ALA A 398 16.59 -7.91 0.14
C ALA A 398 15.42 -8.16 -0.82
N ALA A 399 14.34 -7.38 -0.69
CA ALA A 399 13.19 -7.44 -1.59
C ALA A 399 13.56 -7.14 -3.05
N THR A 400 14.27 -6.04 -3.29
CA THR A 400 14.71 -5.61 -4.61
C THR A 400 15.74 -6.57 -5.19
N ALA A 401 16.64 -7.13 -4.38
CA ALA A 401 17.60 -8.13 -4.83
C ALA A 401 16.91 -9.44 -5.26
N ALA A 402 15.90 -9.89 -4.51
CA ALA A 402 15.16 -11.11 -4.83
C ALA A 402 14.27 -10.97 -6.07
N CYS A 403 13.54 -9.86 -6.17
CA CYS A 403 12.44 -9.74 -7.13
C CYS A 403 12.60 -8.59 -8.13
N GLY A 404 13.69 -7.82 -8.07
CA GLY A 404 13.76 -6.54 -8.78
C GLY A 404 12.94 -5.45 -8.06
N PRO A 405 12.99 -4.20 -8.54
CA PRO A 405 12.34 -3.10 -7.86
C PRO A 405 10.82 -3.18 -8.02
N ILE A 406 10.12 -3.19 -6.88
CA ILE A 406 8.66 -3.21 -6.84
C ILE A 406 8.17 -1.91 -6.20
N ALA A 407 7.43 -1.13 -6.99
CA ALA A 407 6.92 0.17 -6.57
C ALA A 407 5.52 0.08 -5.93
N PHE A 408 5.08 1.20 -5.35
CA PHE A 408 3.74 1.45 -4.80
C PHE A 408 3.33 0.66 -3.56
N VAL A 409 3.88 -0.52 -3.29
CA VAL A 409 3.56 -1.27 -2.05
C VAL A 409 3.87 -0.42 -0.82
N GLY A 410 5.07 0.17 -0.77
CA GLY A 410 5.51 1.03 0.34
C GLY A 410 4.73 2.34 0.49
N LEU A 411 4.01 2.76 -0.56
CA LEU A 411 3.18 3.96 -0.55
C LEU A 411 1.73 3.66 -0.17
N VAL A 412 1.12 2.67 -0.84
CA VAL A 412 -0.29 2.32 -0.73
C VAL A 412 -0.58 1.69 0.63
N VAL A 413 0.26 0.74 1.04
CA VAL A 413 -0.05 -0.15 2.17
C VAL A 413 -0.03 0.57 3.52
N PRO A 414 0.97 1.40 3.86
CA PRO A 414 0.96 2.11 5.15
C PRO A 414 -0.20 3.11 5.24
N HIS A 415 -0.65 3.65 4.12
CA HIS A 415 -1.83 4.51 4.08
C HIS A 415 -3.11 3.73 4.44
N ILE A 416 -3.30 2.55 3.83
CA ILE A 416 -4.42 1.66 4.17
C ILE A 416 -4.32 1.21 5.63
N ALA A 417 -3.14 0.78 6.10
CA ALA A 417 -2.92 0.37 7.48
C ALA A 417 -3.34 1.48 8.46
N ARG A 418 -2.87 2.72 8.25
CA ARG A 418 -3.22 3.88 9.09
C ARG A 418 -4.72 4.16 9.13
N SER A 419 -5.42 3.91 8.01
CA SER A 419 -6.89 4.02 7.94
C SER A 419 -7.64 2.92 8.69
N ILE A 420 -6.96 1.84 9.13
CA ILE A 420 -7.54 0.71 9.89
C ILE A 420 -7.14 0.74 11.36
N VAL A 421 -5.89 1.11 11.69
CA VAL A 421 -5.38 1.02 13.08
C VAL A 421 -5.12 2.35 13.77
N GLY A 422 -5.24 3.46 13.03
CA GLY A 422 -4.91 4.81 13.49
C GLY A 422 -3.43 5.15 13.29
N PRO A 423 -2.93 6.23 13.94
CA PRO A 423 -1.60 6.80 13.71
C PRO A 423 -0.46 6.07 14.45
N ASP A 424 -0.77 5.08 15.28
CA ASP A 424 0.21 4.41 16.14
C ASP A 424 1.09 3.43 15.35
N TYR A 425 2.39 3.73 15.25
CA TYR A 425 3.37 2.92 14.53
C TYR A 425 3.54 1.50 15.06
N ARG A 426 3.23 1.26 16.34
CA ARG A 426 3.20 -0.10 16.91
C ARG A 426 2.20 -1.01 16.21
N TRP A 427 1.16 -0.43 15.63
CA TRP A 427 0.14 -1.15 14.87
C TRP A 427 0.32 -0.96 13.36
N ILE A 428 0.73 0.22 12.90
CA ILE A 428 0.95 0.47 11.46
C ILE A 428 2.01 -0.47 10.92
N VAL A 429 3.14 -0.66 11.59
CA VAL A 429 4.25 -1.50 11.11
C VAL A 429 3.80 -2.94 10.84
N PRO A 430 3.26 -3.70 11.81
CA PRO A 430 2.84 -5.08 11.57
C PRO A 430 1.66 -5.18 10.59
N PHE A 431 0.69 -4.27 10.64
CA PHE A 431 -0.39 -4.24 9.65
C PHE A 431 0.12 -3.96 8.24
N SER A 432 1.12 -3.10 8.09
CA SER A 432 1.71 -2.80 6.79
C SER A 432 2.47 -4.00 6.24
N GLY A 433 3.15 -4.78 7.08
CA GLY A 433 3.73 -6.06 6.65
C GLY A 433 2.67 -7.02 6.11
N ALA A 434 1.65 -7.30 6.91
CA ALA A 434 0.59 -8.23 6.53
C ALA A 434 -0.20 -7.77 5.29
N LEU A 435 -0.56 -6.49 5.21
CA LEU A 435 -1.22 -5.91 4.03
C LEU A 435 -0.31 -5.86 2.81
N GLY A 436 1.01 -5.70 3.00
CA GLY A 436 2.00 -5.73 1.94
C GLY A 436 2.11 -7.11 1.31
N GLY A 437 2.17 -8.15 2.14
CA GLY A 437 2.09 -9.54 1.71
C GLY A 437 0.79 -9.84 0.95
N LEU A 438 -0.36 -9.39 1.50
CA LEU A 438 -1.66 -9.53 0.85
C LEU A 438 -1.69 -8.86 -0.53
N LEU A 439 -1.31 -7.58 -0.62
CA LEU A 439 -1.34 -6.81 -1.86
C LEU A 439 -0.43 -7.42 -2.93
N LEU A 440 0.78 -7.85 -2.54
CA LEU A 440 1.73 -8.44 -3.48
C LEU A 440 1.22 -9.77 -4.04
N LEU A 441 0.66 -10.64 -3.20
CA LEU A 441 0.11 -11.92 -3.65
C LEU A 441 -1.14 -11.74 -4.52
N VAL A 442 -2.03 -10.79 -4.17
CA VAL A 442 -3.17 -10.45 -5.04
C VAL A 442 -2.67 -9.98 -6.41
N ALA A 443 -1.69 -9.09 -6.45
CA ALA A 443 -1.14 -8.59 -7.70
C ALA A 443 -0.47 -9.70 -8.54
N ASP A 444 0.24 -10.63 -7.89
CA ASP A 444 0.85 -11.77 -8.58
C ASP A 444 -0.21 -12.72 -9.16
N VAL A 445 -1.25 -13.07 -8.39
CA VAL A 445 -2.36 -13.90 -8.87
C VAL A 445 -3.06 -13.26 -10.06
N VAL A 446 -3.36 -11.95 -9.98
CA VAL A 446 -3.94 -11.20 -11.11
C VAL A 446 -3.01 -11.27 -12.33
N GLY A 447 -1.71 -11.09 -12.14
CA GLY A 447 -0.72 -11.16 -13.22
C GLY A 447 -0.69 -12.52 -13.93
N ARG A 448 -0.92 -13.62 -13.23
CA ARG A 448 -0.98 -14.98 -13.80
C ARG A 448 -2.25 -15.30 -14.59
N VAL A 449 -3.34 -14.55 -14.37
CA VAL A 449 -4.65 -14.85 -14.96
C VAL A 449 -4.97 -13.95 -16.13
N VAL A 450 -4.57 -12.68 -16.10
CA VAL A 450 -5.02 -11.68 -17.08
C VAL A 450 -4.50 -11.92 -18.50
N VAL A 451 -3.34 -12.57 -18.69
CA VAL A 451 -2.68 -12.69 -20.01
C VAL A 451 -2.28 -14.13 -20.34
N ARG A 452 -3.11 -15.12 -19.97
CA ARG A 452 -2.84 -16.54 -20.28
C ARG A 452 -2.64 -16.77 -21.79
N PRO A 453 -1.72 -17.67 -22.20
CA PRO A 453 -0.83 -18.52 -21.39
C PRO A 453 0.43 -17.81 -20.84
N GLY A 454 0.63 -16.53 -21.16
CA GLY A 454 1.67 -15.71 -20.55
C GLY A 454 1.32 -15.24 -19.14
N GLU A 455 2.25 -14.54 -18.50
CA GLU A 455 2.05 -13.93 -17.20
C GLU A 455 2.56 -12.49 -17.20
N LEU A 456 1.82 -11.59 -16.56
CA LEU A 456 2.31 -10.23 -16.29
C LEU A 456 3.18 -10.23 -15.03
N GLN A 457 4.27 -9.46 -15.09
CA GLN A 457 5.09 -9.22 -13.93
C GLN A 457 4.32 -8.44 -12.86
N VAL A 458 4.52 -8.80 -11.60
CA VAL A 458 3.80 -8.21 -10.46
C VAL A 458 4.00 -6.69 -10.38
N GLY A 459 5.18 -6.17 -10.75
CA GLY A 459 5.44 -4.73 -10.77
C GLY A 459 4.53 -3.95 -11.73
N ILE A 460 4.17 -4.52 -12.88
CA ILE A 460 3.23 -3.90 -13.83
C ILE A 460 1.84 -3.82 -13.20
N VAL A 461 1.35 -4.93 -12.63
CA VAL A 461 0.04 -4.99 -11.98
C VAL A 461 -0.04 -3.99 -10.82
N LEU A 462 1.00 -3.92 -10.00
CA LEU A 462 1.08 -2.95 -8.91
C LEU A 462 1.16 -1.51 -9.38
N ALA A 463 1.80 -1.21 -10.51
CA ALA A 463 1.78 0.13 -11.09
C ALA A 463 0.37 0.54 -11.56
N LEU A 464 -0.39 -0.40 -12.16
CA LEU A 464 -1.77 -0.16 -12.57
C LEU A 464 -2.73 0.07 -11.39
N ILE A 465 -2.46 -0.54 -10.23
CA ILE A 465 -3.24 -0.33 -9.00
C ILE A 465 -2.77 0.95 -8.27
N GLY A 466 -1.45 1.10 -8.11
CA GLY A 466 -0.81 2.14 -7.32
C GLY A 466 -0.88 3.53 -7.93
N GLY A 467 -0.78 3.66 -9.26
CA GLY A 467 -0.87 4.93 -9.97
C GLY A 467 -2.20 5.65 -9.74
N PRO A 468 -3.36 5.01 -10.02
CA PRO A 468 -4.68 5.58 -9.72
C PRO A 468 -4.87 5.89 -8.24
N PHE A 469 -4.38 5.02 -7.34
CA PHE A 469 -4.43 5.26 -5.89
C PHE A 469 -3.66 6.53 -5.51
N PHE A 470 -2.44 6.69 -6.03
CA PHE A 470 -1.59 7.85 -5.78
C PHE A 470 -2.25 9.15 -6.29
N ILE A 471 -2.80 9.12 -7.51
CA ILE A 471 -3.54 10.26 -8.07
C ILE A 471 -4.73 10.62 -7.17
N ALA A 472 -5.50 9.62 -6.73
CA ALA A 472 -6.63 9.83 -5.83
C ALA A 472 -6.20 10.42 -4.47
N LEU A 473 -5.07 9.98 -3.93
CA LEU A 473 -4.49 10.47 -2.68
C LEU A 473 -4.08 11.94 -2.80
N VAL A 474 -3.30 12.30 -3.82
CA VAL A 474 -2.82 13.68 -4.05
C VAL A 474 -3.96 14.65 -4.35
N ARG A 475 -4.99 14.22 -5.10
CA ARG A 475 -6.16 15.06 -5.42
C ARG A 475 -7.01 15.40 -4.19
N ARG A 476 -6.98 14.59 -3.13
CA ARG A 476 -7.67 14.87 -1.87
C ARG A 476 -6.82 15.82 -1.01
N ARG A 477 -6.74 17.10 -1.42
CA ARG A 477 -5.99 18.26 -0.85
C ARG A 477 -6.04 18.51 0.69
N LYS A 478 -6.66 17.64 1.51
CA LYS A 478 -6.85 17.85 2.95
C LYS A 478 -6.38 16.71 3.87
N LEU A 479 -5.70 15.68 3.35
CA LEU A 479 -5.31 14.52 4.16
C LEU A 479 -3.83 14.48 4.58
N VAL A 480 -3.04 15.51 4.28
CA VAL A 480 -1.60 15.60 4.67
C VAL A 480 -1.35 16.73 5.67
N ALA A 481 -2.33 17.01 6.53
CA ALA A 481 -2.10 17.78 7.76
C ALA A 481 -2.50 16.90 8.94
N LEU A 482 -1.63 15.94 9.27
CA LEU A 482 -1.65 15.16 10.50
C LEU A 482 -0.21 15.02 11.00
#